data_AF-A0AAU6AEZ1-F1
#
_entry.id   AF-A0AAU6AEZ1-F1
#
_cell.length_a   1.000
_cell.length_b   1.000
_cell.length_c   1.000
_cell.angle_alpha   90.00
_cell.angle_beta   90.00
_cell.angle_gamma   90.00
#
_symmetry.space_group_name_H-M   'P 1'
#
loop_
_entity.id
_entity.type
_entity.pdbx_description
1 polymer ?
#
loop_
_entity_poly.entity_id
_entity_poly.type
_entity_poly.pdbx_seq_one_letter_code
_entity_poly.pdbx_strand_id
1 'polypeptide(L)' 'MLLVVGDTGFVRVGHVAEIRRLIPLLRPTVVPVTVHMTLMRRMSLLPVLGEFLIEAAGRTAAARGAHEAR' A
#
# COMPACT_ATOMS: atom_id res chain seq x y z
N MET A 1 0.38 6.34 0.02
CA MET A 1 0.97 5.41 1.02
C MET A 1 0.30 4.05 0.84
N LEU A 2 1.05 2.95 0.88
CA LEU A 2 0.50 1.59 0.83
C LEU A 2 0.45 0.99 2.25
N LEU A 3 -0.69 0.42 2.64
CA LEU A 3 -0.84 -0.33 3.88
C LEU A 3 -1.31 -1.75 3.55
N VAL A 4 -0.50 -2.75 3.89
CA VAL A 4 -0.82 -4.15 3.65
C VAL A 4 -1.13 -4.82 4.98
N VAL A 5 -2.30 -5.44 5.09
CA VAL A 5 -2.73 -6.18 6.29
C VAL A 5 -3.21 -7.58 5.93
N GLY A 6 -3.13 -8.49 6.89
CA GLY A 6 -3.78 -9.78 6.80
C GLY A 6 -5.17 -9.73 7.45
N ASP A 7 -6.14 -10.45 6.91
CA ASP A 7 -7.54 -10.48 7.38
C ASP A 7 -7.74 -11.16 8.75
N THR A 8 -6.83 -12.05 9.13
CA THR A 8 -6.79 -12.79 10.39
C THR A 8 -5.72 -12.26 11.35
N GLY A 9 -5.11 -11.13 11.01
CA GLY A 9 -4.08 -10.46 11.80
C GLY A 9 -4.63 -9.64 12.98
N PHE A 10 -3.69 -9.05 13.73
CA PHE A 10 -4.00 -8.15 14.85
C PHE A 10 -4.80 -6.91 14.42
N VAL A 11 -4.46 -6.33 13.26
CA VAL A 11 -5.17 -5.19 12.70
C VAL A 11 -6.43 -5.69 11.98
N ARG A 12 -7.61 -5.39 12.53
CA ARG A 12 -8.88 -5.76 11.90
C ARG A 12 -9.16 -4.88 10.67
N VAL A 13 -9.82 -5.46 9.67
CA VAL A 13 -10.21 -4.75 8.43
C VAL A 13 -11.03 -3.48 8.72
N GLY A 14 -11.92 -3.52 9.73
CA GLY A 14 -12.67 -2.33 10.15
C GLY A 14 -11.78 -1.19 10.64
N HIS A 15 -10.67 -1.49 11.31
CA HIS A 15 -9.71 -0.47 11.75
C HIS A 15 -8.93 0.12 10.58
N VAL A 16 -8.62 -0.69 9.56
CA VAL A 16 -8.00 -0.19 8.32
C VAL A 16 -8.93 0.81 7.60
N ALA A 17 -10.24 0.56 7.60
CA ALA A 17 -11.21 1.50 7.04
C ALA A 17 -11.23 2.84 7.81
N GLU A 18 -11.08 2.79 9.13
CA GLU A 18 -10.96 3.99 9.97
C GLU A 18 -9.68 4.78 9.68
N ILE A 19 -8.53 4.11 9.56
CA ILE A 19 -7.26 4.76 9.18
C ILE A 19 -7.39 5.41 7.80
N ARG A 20 -8.05 4.76 6.83
CA ARG A 20 -8.29 5.33 5.50
C ARG A 20 -9.14 6.60 5.55
N ARG A 21 -10.08 6.72 6.49
CA ARG A 21 -10.86 7.96 6.68
C ARG A 21 -9.97 9.12 7.14
N LEU A 22 -8.97 8.84 7.97
CA LEU A 22 -8.01 9.84 8.45
C LEU A 22 -6.93 10.18 7.42
N ILE A 23 -6.53 9.20 6.60
CA ILE A 23 -5.50 9.36 5.58
C ILE A 23 -6.10 8.95 4.21
N PRO A 24 -6.75 9.89 3.49
CA PRO A 24 -7.46 9.56 2.24
C PRO A 24 -6.55 8.98 1.14
N LEU A 25 -5.26 9.36 1.14
CA LEU A 25 -4.23 8.86 0.21
C LEU A 25 -3.68 7.46 0.58
N LEU A 26 -4.22 6.86 1.64
CA LEU A 26 -3.89 5.50 2.03
C LEU A 26 -4.57 4.51 1.09
N ARG A 27 -3.75 3.60 0.53
CA ARG A 27 -4.19 2.47 -0.27
C ARG A 27 -4.10 1.21 0.58
N PRO A 28 -5.21 0.71 1.15
CA PRO A 28 -5.20 -0.52 1.91
C PRO A 28 -5.28 -1.74 0.99
N THR A 29 -4.48 -2.76 1.27
CA THR A 29 -4.55 -4.08 0.66
C THR A 29 -4.74 -5.12 1.76
N VAL A 30 -5.79 -5.94 1.64
CA VAL A 30 -6.08 -7.03 2.58
C VAL A 30 -5.67 -8.34 1.93
N VAL A 31 -4.87 -9.13 2.64
CA VAL A 31 -4.43 -10.46 2.21
C VAL A 31 -5.27 -11.50 2.93
N PRO A 32 -6.00 -12.36 2.21
CA PRO A 32 -6.88 -13.35 2.83
C PRO A 32 -6.10 -14.48 3.51
N VAL A 33 -6.69 -15.04 4.56
CA VAL A 33 -6.16 -16.16 5.37
C VAL A 33 -4.70 -15.92 5.78
N THR A 34 -4.39 -14.70 6.19
CA THR A 34 -3.01 -14.29 6.48
C THR A 34 -2.95 -13.53 7.80
N VAL A 35 -2.00 -13.90 8.66
CA VAL A 35 -1.68 -13.16 9.88
C VAL A 35 -0.54 -12.20 9.61
N HIS A 36 -0.41 -11.16 10.43
CA HIS A 36 0.64 -10.15 10.27
C HIS A 36 2.05 -10.75 10.14
N MET A 37 2.36 -11.78 10.91
CA MET A 37 3.67 -12.45 10.91
C MET A 37 3.97 -13.24 9.63
N THR A 38 2.94 -13.69 8.90
CA THR A 38 3.13 -14.48 7.67
C THR A 38 2.97 -13.64 6.40
N LEU A 39 2.60 -12.36 6.55
CA LEU A 39 2.38 -11.42 5.45
C LEU A 39 3.59 -11.38 4.50
N MET A 40 4.80 -11.21 5.03
CA MET A 40 6.03 -11.10 4.25
C MET A 40 6.45 -12.40 3.54
N ARG A 41 5.82 -13.54 3.89
CA ARG A 41 6.06 -14.82 3.21
C ARG A 41 5.15 -15.03 2.01
N ARG A 42 4.19 -14.13 1.77
CA ARG A 42 3.20 -14.26 0.69
C ARG A 42 3.76 -13.66 -0.60
N MET A 43 4.23 -14.52 -1.50
CA MET A 43 4.64 -14.09 -2.84
C MET A 43 3.52 -13.39 -3.63
N SER A 44 2.26 -13.62 -3.27
CA SER A 44 1.11 -12.91 -3.83
C SER A 44 1.12 -11.40 -3.57
N LEU A 45 2.02 -10.89 -2.73
CA LEU A 45 2.23 -9.45 -2.52
C LEU A 45 3.10 -8.78 -3.58
N LEU A 46 3.93 -9.54 -4.30
CA LEU A 46 4.89 -8.99 -5.25
C LEU A 46 4.22 -8.14 -6.35
N PRO A 47 3.09 -8.56 -6.96
CA PRO A 47 2.41 -7.72 -7.95
C PRO A 47 1.93 -6.38 -7.38
N VAL A 48 1.31 -6.41 -6.18
CA VAL A 48 0.79 -5.20 -5.51
C VAL A 48 1.91 -4.23 -5.16
N LEU A 49 3.05 -4.75 -4.68
CA LEU A 49 4.22 -3.93 -4.37
C LEU A 49 4.83 -3.35 -5.65
N GLY A 50 4.94 -4.16 -6.72
CA GLY A 50 5.47 -3.74 -8.01
C GLY A 50 4.66 -2.60 -8.62
N GLU A 51 3.33 -2.75 -8.71
CA GLU A 51 2.42 -1.71 -9.20
C GLU A 51 2.55 -0.42 -8.39
N PHE A 52 2.55 -0.52 -7.06
CA PHE A 52 2.69 0.64 -6.19
C PHE A 52 4.02 1.39 -6.42
N LEU A 53 5.13 0.67 -6.56
CA LEU A 53 6.46 1.24 -6.78
C LEU A 53 6.59 1.88 -8.17
N ILE A 54 6.05 1.24 -9.21
CA ILE A 54 6.02 1.78 -10.58
C ILE A 54 5.27 3.11 -10.60
N GLU A 55 4.08 3.16 -9.99
CA GLU A 55 3.33 4.40 -9.91
C GLU A 55 4.04 5.48 -9.08
N ALA A 56 4.69 5.09 -7.98
CA ALA A 56 5.44 6.02 -7.14
C ALA A 56 6.64 6.63 -7.89
N ALA A 57 7.34 5.82 -8.68
CA ALA A 57 8.42 6.27 -9.55
C ALA A 57 7.92 7.26 -10.60
N GLY A 58 6.80 6.96 -11.26
CA GLY A 58 6.17 7.85 -12.24
C GLY A 58 5.81 9.23 -11.67
N ARG A 59 5.18 9.26 -10.48
CA ARG A 59 4.88 10.53 -9.78
C ARG A 59 6.13 11.33 -9.45
N THR A 60 7.19 10.66 -9.02
CA THR A 60 8.46 11.30 -8.64
C THR A 60 9.16 11.89 -9.87
N ALA A 61 9.16 11.17 -11.00
CA ALA A 61 9.72 11.66 -12.26
C ALA A 61 8.96 12.89 -12.78
N ALA A 62 7.63 12.86 -12.77
CA ALA A 62 6.79 13.99 -13.19
C ALA A 62 7.04 15.25 -12.32
N ALA A 63 7.18 15.08 -11.00
CA ALA A 63 7.46 16.19 -10.09
C ALA A 63 8.83 16.85 -10.37
N ARG A 64 9.86 16.06 -10.76
CA ARG A 64 11.17 16.60 -11.13
C ARG A 64 11.13 17.39 -12.43
N GLY A 65 10.50 16.84 -13.48
CA GLY A 65 10.36 17.55 -14.76
C GLY A 65 9.59 18.88 -14.63
N ALA A 66 8.61 18.95 -13.73
CA ALA A 66 7.89 20.20 -13.44
C ALA A 66 8.73 21.24 -12.67
N HIS A 67 9.81 20.83 -11.98
CA HIS A 67 10.73 21.73 -11.29
C HIS A 67 11.79 22.31 -12.22
N GLU A 68 12.27 21.52 -13.18
CA GLU A 68 13.27 21.95 -14.18
C GLU A 68 12.70 22.88 -15.26
N ALA A 69 11.39 22.85 -15.49
CA ALA A 69 10.68 23.70 -16.45
C ALA A 69 10.26 25.08 -15.88
N ARG A 70 10.67 25.43 -14.66
CA ARG A 70 10.41 26.73 -14.00
C ARG A 70 11.69 27.54 -13.88
#